data_AF-A0A3A2Z276-F1
#
_entry.id   AF-A0A3A2Z276-F1
#
_cell.length_a   1.000
_cell.length_b   1.000
_cell.length_c   1.000
_cell.angle_alpha   90.00
_cell.angle_beta   90.00
_cell.angle_gamma   90.00
#
_symmetry.space_group_name_H-M   'P 1'
#
loop_
_entity.id
_entity.type
_entity.pdbx_description
1 polymer ?
#
loop_
_entity_poly.entity_id
_entity_poly.type
_entity_poly.pdbx_seq_one_letter_code
_entity_poly.pdbx_strand_id
1 'polypeptide(L)'
;VATLPDVESIDIQTEIQWFMRPYLLDFLIEAHAAFQLLPATLFLIINILDRYCSKRVVYKRHYQLVGCAALLVAAKYGDKKDRVPTIKELKSMCCSLYDDDMFTQMEWHVLQTLGWTMGHPTADSFLQIAVLDTPDEPE
;
A
#
# COMPACT_ATOMS: atom_id res chain seq x y z
N VAL A 1 -9.63 13.19 11.65
CA VAL A 1 -8.74 12.03 11.43
C VAL A 1 -9.30 11.16 10.30
N ALA A 2 -9.30 11.65 9.05
CA ALA A 2 -10.04 11.00 7.95
C ALA A 2 -9.26 9.86 7.26
N THR A 3 -7.96 9.74 7.52
CA THR A 3 -7.03 8.89 6.77
C THR A 3 -6.23 7.94 7.68
N LEU A 4 -6.62 7.75 8.93
CA LEU A 4 -6.03 6.70 9.76
C LEU A 4 -6.78 5.39 9.52
N PRO A 5 -6.07 4.25 9.50
CA PRO A 5 -6.71 2.95 9.62
C PRO A 5 -7.31 2.79 11.01
N ASP A 6 -8.38 2.01 11.10
CA ASP A 6 -8.98 1.61 12.36
C ASP A 6 -8.53 0.19 12.70
N VAL A 7 -7.83 0.07 13.82
CA VAL A 7 -7.24 -1.18 14.34
C VAL A 7 -8.33 -2.10 14.87
N GLU A 8 -9.36 -1.55 15.54
CA GLU A 8 -10.47 -2.34 16.09
C GLU A 8 -11.31 -2.94 14.96
N SER A 9 -11.40 -2.22 13.85
CA SER A 9 -12.05 -2.71 12.64
C SER A 9 -11.35 -3.93 12.01
N ILE A 10 -10.16 -4.37 12.45
CA ILE A 10 -9.64 -5.65 11.96
C ILE A 10 -10.45 -6.83 12.48
N ASP A 11 -11.14 -6.68 13.60
CA ASP A 11 -11.95 -7.75 14.19
C ASP A 11 -13.17 -8.08 13.32
N ILE A 12 -13.49 -7.24 12.33
CA ILE A 12 -14.48 -7.54 11.28
C ILE A 12 -13.98 -8.61 10.30
N GLN A 13 -12.67 -8.87 10.24
CA GLN A 13 -12.08 -9.80 9.30
C GLN A 13 -12.35 -11.24 9.75
N THR A 14 -13.08 -11.99 8.92
CA THR A 14 -13.43 -13.39 9.22
C THR A 14 -12.31 -14.36 8.88
N GLU A 15 -11.43 -14.00 7.93
CA GLU A 15 -10.34 -14.88 7.46
C GLU A 15 -8.93 -14.32 7.67
N ILE A 16 -8.77 -12.99 7.73
CA ILE A 16 -7.46 -12.36 7.92
C ILE A 16 -7.13 -12.33 9.40
N GLN A 17 -5.93 -12.79 9.75
CA GLN A 17 -5.41 -12.79 11.10
C GLN A 17 -4.17 -11.90 11.18
N TRP A 18 -3.91 -11.31 12.35
CA TRP A 18 -2.79 -10.39 12.56
C TRP A 18 -1.43 -10.93 12.09
N PHE A 19 -1.16 -12.22 12.29
CA PHE A 19 0.10 -12.83 11.87
C PHE A 19 0.27 -12.90 10.34
N MET A 20 -0.80 -12.76 9.56
CA MET A 20 -0.73 -12.75 8.09
C MET A 20 -0.18 -11.43 7.55
N ARG A 21 -0.36 -10.33 8.30
CA ARG A 21 0.05 -8.99 7.87
C ARG A 21 1.57 -8.89 7.65
N PRO A 22 2.45 -9.35 8.56
CA PRO A 22 3.90 -9.38 8.31
C PRO A 22 4.29 -10.05 6.99
N TYR A 23 3.74 -11.23 6.68
CA TYR A 23 4.06 -11.91 5.41
C TYR A 23 3.65 -11.11 4.17
N LEU A 24 2.51 -10.41 4.23
CA LEU A 24 2.11 -9.53 3.13
C LEU A 24 3.03 -8.31 3.05
N LEU A 25 3.43 -7.74 4.19
CA LEU A 25 4.36 -6.62 4.20
C LEU A 25 5.73 -6.99 3.65
N ASP A 26 6.25 -8.17 3.96
CA ASP A 26 7.52 -8.66 3.41
C ASP A 26 7.45 -8.72 1.88
N PHE A 27 6.38 -9.28 1.32
CA PHE A 27 6.12 -9.29 -0.12
C PHE A 27 6.05 -7.86 -0.71
N LEU A 28 5.37 -6.93 -0.04
CA LEU A 28 5.25 -5.55 -0.52
C LEU A 28 6.56 -4.77 -0.43
N ILE A 29 7.40 -5.05 0.57
CA ILE A 29 8.73 -4.47 0.71
C ILE A 29 9.64 -4.96 -0.43
N GLU A 30 9.61 -6.27 -0.73
CA GLU A 30 10.34 -6.83 -1.86
C GLU A 30 9.89 -6.23 -3.20
N ALA A 31 8.58 -6.12 -3.42
CA ALA A 31 8.02 -5.48 -4.61
C ALA A 31 8.40 -4.00 -4.72
N HIS A 32 8.27 -3.24 -3.63
CA HIS A 32 8.66 -1.84 -3.55
C HIS A 32 10.14 -1.64 -3.94
N ALA A 33 11.03 -2.48 -3.40
CA ALA A 33 12.45 -2.44 -3.70
C ALA A 33 12.76 -2.81 -5.15
N ALA A 34 12.08 -3.83 -5.70
CA ALA A 34 12.26 -4.28 -7.07
C ALA A 34 11.94 -3.18 -8.11
N PHE A 35 10.91 -2.37 -7.86
CA PHE A 35 10.53 -1.25 -8.72
C PHE A 35 11.21 0.08 -8.36
N GLN A 36 12.09 0.08 -7.34
CA GLN A 36 12.83 1.26 -6.87
C GLN A 36 11.94 2.48 -6.59
N LEU A 37 10.77 2.22 -5.99
CA LEU A 37 9.79 3.24 -5.63
C LEU A 37 10.33 4.14 -4.52
N LEU A 38 9.77 5.35 -4.39
CA LEU A 38 10.16 6.27 -3.31
C LEU A 38 9.85 5.68 -1.93
N PRO A 39 10.64 5.97 -0.88
CA PRO A 39 10.34 5.52 0.48
C PRO A 39 8.96 5.93 0.97
N ALA A 40 8.54 7.17 0.68
CA ALA A 40 7.18 7.67 0.94
C ALA A 40 6.08 6.75 0.39
N THR A 41 6.31 6.16 -0.79
CA THR A 41 5.36 5.27 -1.47
C THR A 41 5.11 4.02 -0.64
N LEU A 42 6.13 3.40 -0.04
CA LEU A 42 5.95 2.22 0.81
C LEU A 42 4.98 2.49 1.96
N PHE A 43 5.18 3.59 2.68
CA PHE A 43 4.30 3.95 3.80
C PHE A 43 2.87 4.26 3.33
N LEU A 44 2.73 4.85 2.14
CA LEU A 44 1.41 5.07 1.55
C LEU A 44 0.73 3.75 1.16
N ILE A 45 1.45 2.78 0.61
CA ILE A 45 0.93 1.43 0.31
C ILE A 45 0.33 0.80 1.57
N ILE A 46 1.10 0.82 2.67
CA ILE A 46 0.68 0.25 3.95
C ILE A 46 -0.57 0.96 4.47
N ASN A 47 -0.60 2.31 4.43
CA ASN A 47 -1.77 3.08 4.83
C ASN A 47 -3.03 2.72 4.01
N ILE A 48 -2.90 2.58 2.70
CA ILE A 48 -4.01 2.23 1.80
C ILE A 48 -4.53 0.82 2.12
N LEU A 49 -3.63 -0.15 2.26
CA LEU A 49 -3.95 -1.52 2.61
C LEU A 49 -4.72 -1.58 3.95
N ASP A 50 -4.15 -1.00 5.01
CA ASP A 50 -4.75 -1.06 6.34
C ASP A 50 -6.12 -0.36 6.37
N ARG A 51 -6.26 0.83 5.73
CA ARG A 51 -7.55 1.54 5.65
C ARG A 51 -8.60 0.78 4.87
N TYR A 52 -8.20 0.07 3.81
CA TYR A 52 -9.11 -0.75 3.04
C TYR A 52 -9.62 -1.92 3.89
N CYS A 53 -8.72 -2.62 4.59
CA CYS A 53 -9.08 -3.69 5.52
C CYS A 53 -9.96 -3.20 6.68
N SER A 54 -9.85 -1.95 7.13
CA SER A 54 -10.76 -1.39 8.14
C SER A 54 -12.20 -1.16 7.61
N LYS A 55 -12.42 -1.15 6.29
CA LYS A 55 -13.74 -0.82 5.69
C LYS A 55 -14.39 -1.98 4.93
N ARG A 56 -13.64 -3.04 4.63
CA ARG A 56 -14.08 -4.16 3.80
C ARG A 56 -13.56 -5.46 4.37
N VAL A 57 -14.42 -6.46 4.44
CA VAL A 57 -13.99 -7.83 4.73
C VAL A 57 -13.21 -8.35 3.53
N VAL A 58 -12.01 -8.84 3.77
CA VAL A 58 -11.10 -9.36 2.76
C VAL A 58 -10.94 -10.85 2.98
N TYR A 59 -11.14 -11.63 1.92
CA TYR A 59 -10.86 -13.06 1.94
C TYR A 59 -9.36 -13.31 1.81
N LYS A 60 -8.85 -14.35 2.47
CA LYS A 60 -7.41 -14.68 2.47
C LYS A 60 -6.83 -14.79 1.06
N ARG A 61 -7.58 -15.41 0.15
CA ARG A 61 -7.19 -15.56 -1.27
C ARG A 61 -7.04 -14.24 -2.03
N HIS A 62 -7.60 -13.14 -1.54
CA HIS A 62 -7.50 -11.82 -2.19
C HIS A 62 -6.58 -10.86 -1.43
N TYR A 63 -6.02 -11.26 -0.30
CA TYR A 63 -5.27 -10.35 0.56
C TYR A 63 -4.01 -9.81 -0.13
N GLN A 64 -3.28 -10.69 -0.83
CA GLN A 64 -2.15 -10.27 -1.65
C GLN A 64 -2.56 -9.38 -2.82
N LEU A 65 -3.70 -9.67 -3.47
CA LEU A 65 -4.22 -8.84 -4.56
C LEU A 65 -4.58 -7.42 -4.08
N VAL A 66 -5.17 -7.29 -2.88
CA VAL A 66 -5.41 -5.97 -2.25
C VAL A 66 -4.10 -5.24 -2.03
N GLY A 67 -3.06 -5.93 -1.55
CA GLY A 67 -1.72 -5.36 -1.41
C GLY A 67 -1.15 -4.87 -2.75
N CYS A 68 -1.24 -5.66 -3.81
CA CYS A 68 -0.81 -5.25 -5.15
C CYS A 68 -1.60 -4.05 -5.69
N ALA A 69 -2.91 -4.00 -5.44
CA ALA A 69 -3.73 -2.86 -5.81
C ALA A 69 -3.34 -1.59 -5.03
N ALA A 70 -3.07 -1.71 -3.72
CA ALA A 70 -2.55 -0.61 -2.91
C ALA A 70 -1.20 -0.11 -3.44
N LEU A 71 -0.33 -1.03 -3.87
CA LEU A 71 0.95 -0.73 -4.53
C LEU A 71 0.77 0.05 -5.82
N LEU A 72 -0.10 -0.41 -6.73
CA LEU A 72 -0.40 0.28 -7.98
C LEU A 72 -0.91 1.70 -7.72
N VAL A 73 -1.86 1.85 -6.81
CA VAL A 73 -2.46 3.15 -6.50
C VAL A 73 -1.42 4.10 -5.91
N ALA A 74 -0.63 3.66 -4.93
CA ALA A 74 0.39 4.50 -4.31
C ALA A 74 1.49 4.91 -5.30
N ALA A 75 1.96 3.97 -6.12
CA ALA A 75 2.97 4.24 -7.14
C ALA A 75 2.46 5.23 -8.19
N LYS A 76 1.22 5.07 -8.68
CA LYS A 76 0.59 6.02 -9.60
C LYS A 76 0.40 7.42 -8.99
N TYR A 77 0.25 7.49 -7.67
CA TYR A 77 0.01 8.74 -6.94
C TYR A 77 1.31 9.52 -6.69
N GLY A 78 2.38 8.84 -6.28
CA GLY A 78 3.59 9.50 -5.77
C GLY A 78 4.85 9.34 -6.63
N ASP A 79 4.92 8.32 -7.48
CA ASP A 79 6.14 7.96 -8.20
C ASP A 79 6.15 8.41 -9.66
N LYS A 80 7.34 8.40 -10.27
CA LYS A 80 7.50 8.68 -11.70
C LYS A 80 6.92 7.54 -12.52
N LYS A 81 6.35 7.87 -13.68
CA LYS A 81 5.64 6.93 -14.56
C LYS A 81 6.49 5.71 -14.98
N ASP A 82 7.79 5.86 -15.12
CA ASP A 82 8.74 4.80 -15.46
C ASP A 82 8.98 3.78 -14.35
N ARG A 83 8.69 4.14 -13.09
CA ARG A 83 8.80 3.26 -11.93
C ARG A 83 7.50 2.58 -11.54
N VAL A 84 6.37 3.08 -12.05
CA VAL A 84 5.06 2.50 -11.76
C VAL A 84 4.98 1.10 -12.38
N PRO A 85 4.78 0.05 -11.58
CA PRO A 85 4.74 -1.30 -12.13
C PRO A 85 3.51 -1.52 -12.99
N THR A 86 3.68 -2.34 -14.02
CA THR A 86 2.60 -2.82 -14.87
C THR A 86 1.85 -3.97 -14.19
N ILE A 87 0.59 -4.18 -14.60
CA ILE A 87 -0.21 -5.33 -14.13
C ILE A 87 0.50 -6.65 -14.45
N LYS A 88 1.19 -6.73 -15.60
CA LYS A 88 1.91 -7.94 -16.01
C LYS A 88 3.09 -8.25 -15.10
N GLU A 89 3.85 -7.24 -14.68
CA GLU A 89 4.95 -7.42 -13.73
C GLU A 89 4.43 -7.88 -12.37
N LEU A 90 3.39 -7.24 -11.83
CA LEU A 90 2.79 -7.66 -10.56
C LEU A 90 2.18 -9.05 -10.63
N LYS A 91 1.52 -9.40 -11.74
CA LYS A 91 1.01 -10.74 -11.99
C LYS A 91 2.14 -11.77 -11.97
N SER A 92 3.28 -11.46 -12.56
CA SER A 92 4.48 -12.31 -12.51
C SER A 92 4.98 -12.50 -11.08
N MET A 93 5.01 -11.42 -10.27
CA MET A 93 5.39 -11.51 -8.84
C MET A 93 4.42 -12.33 -8.01
N CYS A 94 3.14 -12.35 -8.39
CA CYS A 94 2.11 -13.21 -7.78
C CYS A 94 2.04 -14.61 -8.39
N CYS A 95 3.07 -15.07 -9.11
CA CYS A 95 3.10 -16.38 -9.77
C CYS A 95 1.89 -16.66 -10.67
N SER A 96 1.34 -15.62 -11.32
CA SER A 96 0.12 -15.69 -12.16
C SER A 96 -1.12 -16.24 -11.43
N LEU A 97 -1.19 -16.07 -10.11
CA LEU A 97 -2.35 -16.50 -9.30
C LEU A 97 -3.65 -15.74 -9.64
N TYR A 98 -3.53 -14.52 -10.17
CA TYR A 98 -4.66 -13.64 -10.49
C TYR A 98 -4.66 -13.26 -11.97
N ASP A 99 -5.87 -13.06 -12.51
CA ASP A 99 -6.06 -12.54 -13.85
C ASP A 99 -5.86 -11.01 -13.90
N ASP A 100 -5.50 -10.49 -15.08
CA ASP A 100 -5.20 -9.07 -15.29
C ASP A 100 -6.39 -8.20 -14.88
N ASP A 101 -7.61 -8.63 -15.21
CA ASP A 101 -8.85 -7.94 -14.87
C ASP A 101 -9.08 -7.85 -13.35
N MET A 102 -8.57 -8.80 -12.57
CA MET A 102 -8.71 -8.78 -11.11
C MET A 102 -7.90 -7.64 -10.49
N PHE A 103 -6.72 -7.33 -11.04
CA PHE A 103 -5.91 -6.19 -10.58
C PHE A 103 -6.63 -4.87 -10.83
N THR A 104 -7.17 -4.69 -12.05
CA THR A 104 -7.90 -3.47 -12.40
C THR A 104 -9.17 -3.30 -11.57
N GLN A 105 -9.93 -4.38 -11.37
CA GLN A 105 -11.13 -4.35 -10.52
C GLN A 105 -10.78 -4.04 -9.06
N MET A 106 -9.72 -4.64 -8.54
CA MET A 106 -9.29 -4.39 -7.16
C MET A 106 -8.80 -2.96 -6.97
N GLU A 107 -8.01 -2.42 -7.90
CA GLU A 107 -7.59 -1.01 -7.91
C GLU A 107 -8.80 -0.07 -7.83
N TRP A 108 -9.80 -0.31 -8.69
CA TRP A 108 -11.04 0.46 -8.69
C TRP A 108 -11.79 0.38 -7.35
N HIS A 109 -11.91 -0.82 -6.80
CA HIS A 109 -12.62 -1.04 -5.54
C HIS A 109 -11.92 -0.39 -4.34
N VAL A 110 -10.57 -0.39 -4.32
CA VAL A 110 -9.76 0.33 -3.33
C VAL A 110 -10.04 1.83 -3.40
N LEU A 111 -9.95 2.43 -4.60
CA LEU A 111 -10.19 3.86 -4.82
C LEU A 111 -11.60 4.28 -4.38
N GLN A 112 -12.62 3.50 -4.77
CA GLN A 112 -14.01 3.76 -4.36
C GLN A 112 -14.21 3.63 -2.85
N THR A 113 -13.66 2.59 -2.22
CA THR A 113 -13.79 2.35 -0.77
C THR A 113 -13.15 3.45 0.06
N LEU A 114 -12.05 4.01 -0.43
CA LEU A 114 -11.35 5.12 0.24
C LEU A 114 -11.88 6.49 -0.17
N GLY A 115 -12.89 6.56 -1.04
CA GLY A 115 -13.48 7.82 -1.50
C GLY A 115 -12.45 8.72 -2.19
N TRP A 116 -11.52 8.12 -2.95
CA TRP A 116 -10.43 8.82 -3.65
C TRP A 116 -9.49 9.64 -2.74
N THR A 117 -9.58 9.46 -1.42
CA THR A 117 -8.75 10.17 -0.45
C THR A 117 -7.44 9.40 -0.24
N MET A 118 -6.47 9.61 -1.14
CA MET A 118 -5.20 8.89 -1.14
C MET A 118 -4.09 9.61 -0.38
N GLY A 119 -4.09 10.94 -0.35
CA GLY A 119 -3.10 11.71 0.38
C GLY A 119 -3.11 11.41 1.88
N HIS A 120 -1.96 11.04 2.43
CA HIS A 120 -1.76 10.80 3.85
C HIS A 120 -0.34 11.25 4.24
N PRO A 121 -0.17 12.04 5.31
CA PRO A 121 1.16 12.30 5.88
C PRO A 121 1.80 10.99 6.32
N THR A 122 2.94 10.61 5.74
CA THR A 122 3.63 9.36 6.05
C THR A 122 4.73 9.60 7.08
N ALA A 123 5.21 8.52 7.72
CA ALA A 123 6.36 8.58 8.63
C ALA A 123 7.58 9.23 7.96
N ASP A 124 7.83 8.91 6.68
CA ASP A 124 8.88 9.51 5.86
C ASP A 124 8.73 11.05 5.75
N SER A 125 7.51 11.56 5.55
CA SER A 125 7.28 13.02 5.50
C SER A 125 7.63 13.72 6.81
N PHE A 126 7.29 13.11 7.96
CA PHE A 126 7.65 13.67 9.26
C PHE A 126 9.16 13.61 9.53
N LEU A 127 9.82 12.52 9.14
CA LEU A 127 11.26 12.38 9.27
C LEU A 127 12.01 13.42 8.43
N GLN A 128 11.57 13.68 7.20
CA GLN A 128 12.17 14.71 6.34
C GLN A 128 12.06 16.10 6.96
N ILE A 129 10.90 16.46 7.53
CA ILE A 129 10.73 17.73 8.24
C ILE A 129 11.68 17.80 9.44
N ALA A 130 11.74 16.74 10.25
CA ALA A 130 12.58 16.71 11.45
C ALA A 130 14.08 16.83 11.13
N VAL A 131 14.54 16.25 10.03
CA VAL A 131 15.94 16.37 9.56
C VAL A 131 16.23 17.75 8.98
N LEU A 132 15.27 18.40 8.33
CA LEU A 132 15.47 19.76 7.80
C LEU A 132 15.46 20.83 8.90
N ASP A 133 14.80 20.56 10.03
CA ASP A 133 14.72 21.46 11.19
C ASP A 133 15.97 21.39 12.09
N THR A 134 16.93 20.49 11.83
CA THR A 134 18.21 20.50 12.57
C THR A 134 19.06 21.66 12.08
N PRO A 135 19.41 22.64 12.95
CA PRO A 135 20.32 23.71 12.56
C PRO A 135 21.66 23.10 12.13
N ASP A 136 22.20 23.55 11.00
CA ASP A 136 23.56 23.21 10.58
C ASP A 136 24.52 23.53 11.73
N GLU A 137 25.06 22.52 12.41
CA GLU A 137 26.17 22.72 13.35
C GLU A 137 27.37 23.19 12.50
N PRO A 138 27.89 24.41 12.70
CA PRO A 138 29.10 24.84 12.01
C PRO A 138 30.28 24.04 12.56
N GLU A 139 30.97 23.28 11.70
CA GLU A 139 32.30 22.71 11.96
C GLU A 139 33.35 23.78 12.27
#